data_AF-D4H0N6-F1
#
_entry.id   AF-D4H0N6-F1
#
_cell.length_a   1.000
_cell.length_b   1.000
_cell.length_c   1.000
_cell.angle_alpha   90.00
_cell.angle_beta   90.00
_cell.angle_gamma   90.00
#
_symmetry.space_group_name_H-M   'P 1'
#
loop_
_entity.id
_entity.type
_entity.pdbx_description
1 polymer ?
#
loop_
_entity_poly.entity_id
_entity_poly.type
_entity_poly.pdbx_seq_one_letter_code
_entity_poly.pdbx_strand_id
1 'polypeptide(L)'
;MKSIEQDLLEMKANTLYKYGKKVEIAEEMYKQKLALLNRLRAMVVRVECSTVINSGLCRKKRQNILAERLKNKLRRTEKTVAKLEELKDKYVKEFKFQREACGLTDHSFLDEFYKNC
;
A
#
# COMPACT_ATOMS: atom_id res chain seq x y z
N MET A 1 33.17 -3.08 -28.56
CA MET A 1 33.32 -3.21 -27.09
C MET A 1 32.14 -2.47 -26.47
N LYS A 2 31.35 -3.11 -25.61
CA LYS A 2 30.43 -2.34 -24.75
C LYS A 2 31.30 -1.42 -23.89
N SER A 3 31.03 -0.11 -23.94
CA SER A 3 31.78 0.90 -23.19
C SER A 3 31.48 0.72 -21.69
N ILE A 4 32.45 0.95 -20.81
CA ILE A 4 32.27 0.98 -19.34
C ILE A 4 31.09 1.90 -18.95
N GLU A 5 30.83 2.94 -19.74
CA GLU A 5 29.68 3.83 -19.55
C GLU A 5 28.34 3.13 -19.79
N GLN A 6 28.24 2.23 -20.77
CA GLN A 6 27.02 1.47 -21.01
C GLN A 6 26.73 0.52 -19.85
N ASP A 7 27.76 -0.13 -19.30
CA ASP A 7 27.62 -1.00 -18.13
C ASP A 7 27.20 -0.19 -16.90
N LEU A 8 27.76 1.01 -16.70
CA LEU A 8 27.38 1.92 -15.61
C LEU A 8 25.92 2.38 -15.73
N LEU A 9 25.47 2.74 -16.94
CA LEU A 9 24.09 3.13 -17.20
C LEU A 9 23.13 1.95 -16.94
N GLU A 10 23.48 0.75 -17.38
CA GLU A 10 22.71 -0.46 -17.15
C GLU A 10 22.61 -0.80 -15.65
N MET A 11 23.70 -0.64 -14.89
CA MET A 11 23.69 -0.82 -13.43
C MET A 11 22.79 0.19 -12.70
N LYS A 12 22.83 1.46 -13.09
CA LYS A 12 21.95 2.51 -12.54
C LYS A 12 20.48 2.20 -12.84
N ALA A 13 20.16 1.88 -14.10
CA ALA A 13 18.81 1.53 -14.52
C ALA A 13 18.28 0.31 -13.75
N ASN A 14 19.07 -0.75 -13.64
CA ASN A 14 18.73 -1.97 -12.88
C ASN A 14 18.49 -1.68 -11.40
N THR A 15 19.30 -0.81 -10.79
CA THR A 15 19.13 -0.41 -9.39
C THR A 15 17.80 0.30 -9.20
N LEU A 16 17.50 1.30 -10.02
CA LEU A 16 16.27 2.07 -9.92
C LEU A 16 15.04 1.22 -10.20
N TYR A 17 15.11 0.33 -11.18
CA TYR A 17 14.04 -0.63 -11.47
C TYR A 17 13.73 -1.50 -10.24
N LYS A 18 14.76 -2.04 -9.57
CA LYS A 18 14.57 -2.86 -8.36
C LYS A 18 13.89 -2.10 -7.24
N TYR A 19 14.32 -0.86 -6.96
CA TYR A 19 13.69 -0.05 -5.90
C TYR A 19 12.30 0.44 -6.28
N GLY A 20 12.08 0.81 -7.55
CA GLY A 20 10.75 1.16 -8.06
C GLY A 20 9.77 0.01 -7.91
N LYS A 21 10.18 -1.23 -8.25
CA LYS A 21 9.36 -2.42 -8.06
C LYS A 21 8.99 -2.67 -6.60
N LYS A 22 9.87 -2.39 -5.64
CA LYS A 22 9.53 -2.48 -4.21
C LYS A 22 8.43 -1.50 -3.83
N VAL A 23 8.49 -0.27 -4.33
CA VAL A 23 7.46 0.75 -4.10
C VAL A 23 6.12 0.31 -4.70
N GLU A 24 6.12 -0.17 -5.94
CA GLU A 24 4.91 -0.66 -6.62
C GLU A 24 4.23 -1.78 -5.83
N ILE A 25 5.00 -2.81 -5.43
CA ILE A 25 4.48 -3.95 -4.66
C ILE A 25 3.89 -3.48 -3.32
N ALA A 26 4.60 -2.60 -2.59
CA ALA A 26 4.13 -2.11 -1.30
C ALA A 26 2.84 -1.27 -1.43
N GLU A 27 2.76 -0.42 -2.45
CA GLU A 27 1.56 0.36 -2.77
C GLU A 27 0.37 -0.53 -3.11
N GLU A 28 0.59 -1.59 -3.90
CA GLU A 28 -0.47 -2.55 -4.24
C GLU A 28 -0.97 -3.30 -3.00
N MET A 29 -0.05 -3.82 -2.17
CA MET A 29 -0.41 -4.48 -0.92
C MET A 29 -1.19 -3.56 0.02
N TYR A 30 -0.77 -2.29 0.13
CA TYR A 30 -1.47 -1.27 0.90
C TYR A 30 -2.90 -1.06 0.39
N LYS A 31 -3.09 -0.85 -0.92
CA LYS A 31 -4.41 -0.67 -1.54
C LYS A 31 -5.34 -1.86 -1.30
N GLN A 32 -4.84 -3.07 -1.49
CA GLN A 32 -5.62 -4.29 -1.26
C GLN A 32 -6.09 -4.39 0.21
N LYS A 33 -5.21 -4.09 1.17
CA LYS A 33 -5.57 -4.12 2.60
C LYS A 33 -6.48 -2.98 3.00
N LEU A 34 -6.32 -1.78 2.44
CA LEU A 34 -7.20 -0.65 2.67
C LEU A 34 -8.62 -0.94 2.15
N ALA A 35 -8.75 -1.56 0.98
CA ALA A 35 -10.05 -2.00 0.45
C ALA A 35 -10.73 -3.02 1.38
N LEU A 36 -9.97 -3.98 1.92
CA LEU A 36 -10.48 -4.93 2.92
C LEU A 36 -10.92 -4.22 4.21
N LEU A 37 -10.14 -3.25 4.69
CA LEU A 37 -10.47 -2.46 5.87
C LEU A 37 -11.83 -1.75 5.69
N ASN A 38 -12.03 -1.08 4.55
CA ASN A 38 -13.28 -0.38 4.25
C ASN A 38 -14.48 -1.33 4.19
N ARG A 39 -14.31 -2.52 3.59
CA ARG A 39 -15.35 -3.57 3.57
C ARG A 39 -15.69 -4.04 4.98
N LEU A 40 -14.69 -4.25 5.85
CA LEU A 40 -14.91 -4.67 7.23
C LEU A 40 -15.65 -3.60 8.04
N ARG A 41 -15.31 -2.32 7.87
CA ARG A 41 -16.03 -1.20 8.50
C ARG A 41 -17.51 -1.22 8.11
N ALA A 42 -17.81 -1.35 6.82
CA ALA A 42 -19.19 -1.45 6.34
C ALA A 42 -19.92 -2.71 6.86
N MET A 43 -19.22 -3.83 7.04
CA MET A 43 -19.81 -5.03 7.66
C MET A 43 -20.14 -4.81 9.13
N VAL A 44 -19.24 -4.20 9.90
CA VAL A 44 -19.46 -3.91 11.32
C VAL A 44 -20.68 -3.00 11.48
N VAL A 45 -20.75 -1.89 10.74
CA VAL A 45 -21.90 -0.99 10.75
C VAL A 45 -23.19 -1.74 10.43
N ARG A 46 -23.20 -2.60 9.40
CA ARG A 46 -24.40 -3.39 9.06
C ARG A 46 -24.82 -4.35 10.17
N VAL A 47 -23.88 -5.02 10.83
CA VAL A 47 -24.18 -5.98 11.91
C VAL A 47 -24.67 -5.28 13.18
N GLU A 48 -24.16 -4.07 13.45
CA GLU A 48 -24.58 -3.25 14.59
C GLU A 48 -25.92 -2.53 14.35
N CYS A 49 -26.14 -2.03 13.13
CA CYS A 49 -27.37 -1.34 12.75
C CYS A 49 -28.50 -2.28 12.33
N SER A 50 -28.21 -3.56 12.03
CA SER A 50 -29.27 -4.54 11.78
C SER A 50 -30.12 -4.66 13.04
N THR A 51 -31.40 -4.28 12.94
CA THR A 51 -32.38 -4.42 14.01
C THR A 51 -32.25 -5.81 14.59
N VAL A 52 -31.90 -5.88 15.89
CA VAL A 52 -31.82 -7.14 16.64
C VAL A 52 -33.14 -7.85 16.37
N ILE A 53 -33.10 -8.91 15.57
CA ILE A 53 -34.29 -9.69 15.26
C ILE A 53 -34.90 -10.02 16.62
N ASN A 54 -36.15 -9.62 16.88
CA ASN A 54 -36.96 -9.88 18.08
C ASN A 54 -37.13 -11.40 18.32
N SER A 55 -36.03 -12.11 18.46
CA SER A 55 -35.90 -13.54 18.33
C SER A 55 -34.91 -14.01 19.39
N GLY A 56 -35.26 -15.13 20.02
CA GLY A 56 -34.79 -15.52 21.35
C GLY A 56 -33.28 -15.46 21.61
N LEU A 57 -32.93 -15.50 22.90
CA LEU A 57 -31.59 -15.35 23.48
C LEU A 57 -30.43 -15.98 22.67
N CYS A 58 -30.63 -17.17 22.10
CA CYS A 58 -29.63 -17.87 21.29
C CYS A 58 -29.22 -17.11 20.00
N ARG A 59 -30.16 -16.47 19.30
CA ARG A 59 -29.87 -15.72 18.06
C ARG A 59 -29.12 -14.43 18.38
N LYS A 60 -29.52 -13.71 19.42
CA LYS A 60 -28.80 -12.54 19.95
C LYS A 60 -27.36 -12.90 20.34
N LYS A 61 -27.15 -14.02 21.05
CA LYS A 61 -25.81 -14.51 21.41
C LYS A 61 -24.94 -14.77 20.17
N ARG A 62 -25.49 -15.41 19.13
CA ARG A 62 -24.77 -15.65 17.86
C ARG A 62 -24.40 -14.35 17.14
N GLN A 63 -25.31 -13.38 17.09
CA GLN A 63 -25.05 -12.06 16.48
C GLN A 63 -23.93 -11.32 17.22
N ASN A 64 -23.96 -11.31 18.55
CA ASN A 64 -22.90 -10.69 19.36
C ASN A 64 -21.54 -11.35 19.12
N ILE A 65 -21.48 -12.68 19.05
CA ILE A 65 -20.23 -13.41 18.74
C ILE A 65 -19.71 -13.02 17.35
N LEU A 66 -20.60 -12.90 16.35
CA LEU A 66 -20.22 -12.49 15.01
C LEU A 66 -19.71 -11.04 14.97
N ALA A 67 -20.39 -10.12 15.65
CA ALA A 67 -19.99 -8.73 15.79
C ALA A 67 -18.59 -8.62 16.41
N GLU A 68 -18.34 -9.35 17.51
CA GLU A 68 -17.04 -9.37 18.17
C GLU A 68 -15.93 -9.95 17.27
N ARG A 69 -16.21 -11.02 16.52
CA ARG A 69 -15.26 -11.57 15.55
C ARG A 69 -14.92 -10.55 14.45
N LEU A 70 -15.92 -9.83 13.94
CA LEU A 70 -15.72 -8.78 12.94
C LEU A 70 -14.91 -7.61 13.48
N LYS A 71 -15.21 -7.13 14.69
CA LYS A 71 -14.45 -6.07 15.38
C LYS A 71 -12.99 -6.45 15.59
N ASN A 72 -12.74 -7.69 16.04
CA ASN A 72 -11.38 -8.19 16.21
C ASN A 72 -10.63 -8.26 14.87
N LYS A 73 -11.29 -8.73 13.81
CA LYS A 73 -10.71 -8.75 12.46
C LYS A 73 -10.45 -7.34 11.93
N LEU A 74 -11.35 -6.40 12.17
CA LEU A 74 -11.20 -4.99 11.82
C LEU A 74 -9.96 -4.40 12.48
N ARG A 75 -9.86 -4.52 13.81
CA ARG A 75 -8.74 -3.98 14.60
C ARG A 75 -7.38 -4.56 14.20
N ARG A 76 -7.32 -5.85 13.85
CA ARG A 76 -6.11 -6.48 13.29
C ARG A 76 -5.76 -5.89 11.91
N THR A 77 -6.77 -5.72 11.06
CA THR A 77 -6.60 -5.17 9.70
C THR A 77 -6.13 -3.73 9.74
N GLU A 78 -6.65 -2.90 10.66
CA GLU A 78 -6.20 -1.51 10.87
C GLU A 78 -4.71 -1.46 11.21
N LYS A 79 -4.25 -2.30 12.15
CA LYS A 79 -2.82 -2.40 12.47
C LYS A 79 -1.97 -2.81 11.27
N THR A 80 -2.47 -3.73 10.44
CA THR A 80 -1.76 -4.13 9.22
C THR A 80 -1.70 -3.01 8.19
N VAL A 81 -2.78 -2.26 7.99
CA VAL A 81 -2.81 -1.12 7.07
C VAL A 81 -1.82 -0.05 7.49
N ALA A 82 -1.79 0.31 8.79
CA ALA A 82 -0.81 1.28 9.31
C ALA A 82 0.64 0.84 9.07
N LYS A 83 0.95 -0.44 9.31
CA LYS A 83 2.30 -0.99 9.02
C LYS A 83 2.65 -0.96 7.54
N LEU A 84 1.69 -1.20 6.65
CA LEU A 84 1.91 -1.16 5.21
C LEU A 84 2.10 0.26 4.69
N GLU A 85 1.42 1.23 5.30
CA GLU A 85 1.63 2.66 5.03
C GLU A 85 3.06 3.08 5.38
N GLU A 86 3.52 2.76 6.59
CA GLU A 86 4.90 3.00 7.02
C GLU A 86 5.93 2.31 6.10
N LEU A 87 5.66 1.05 5.71
CA LEU A 87 6.53 0.28 4.82
C LEU A 87 6.63 0.91 3.42
N LYS A 88 5.48 1.32 2.87
CA LYS A 88 5.43 2.03 1.59
C LYS A 88 6.26 3.30 1.65
N ASP A 89 6.05 4.12 2.68
CA ASP A 89 6.76 5.39 2.83
C ASP A 89 8.27 5.19 2.98
N LYS A 90 8.69 4.13 3.69
CA LYS A 90 10.08 3.71 3.76
C LYS A 90 10.64 3.42 2.37
N TYR A 91 9.97 2.60 1.57
CA TYR A 91 10.45 2.27 0.22
C TYR A 91 10.43 3.45 -0.74
N VAL A 92 9.47 4.38 -0.60
CA VAL A 92 9.49 5.63 -1.38
C VAL A 92 10.72 6.47 -1.03
N LYS A 93 11.07 6.58 0.26
CA LYS A 93 12.29 7.28 0.70
C LYS A 93 13.56 6.60 0.17
N GLU A 94 13.64 5.27 0.26
CA GLU A 94 14.76 4.51 -0.29
C GLU A 94 14.89 4.72 -1.81
N PHE A 95 13.78 4.68 -2.55
CA PHE A 95 13.78 4.94 -3.99
C PHE A 95 14.28 6.34 -4.33
N LYS A 96 13.80 7.38 -3.63
CA LYS A 96 14.25 8.77 -3.81
C LYS A 96 15.76 8.91 -3.55
N PHE A 97 16.24 8.35 -2.45
CA PHE A 97 17.66 8.34 -2.12
C PHE A 97 18.50 7.67 -3.21
N GLN A 98 18.08 6.52 -3.73
CA GLN A 98 18.80 5.82 -4.79
C GLN A 98 18.74 6.56 -6.13
N ARG A 99 17.63 7.25 -6.40
CA ARG A 99 17.49 8.15 -7.57
C ARG A 99 18.50 9.28 -7.52
N GLU A 100 18.62 9.93 -6.37
CA GLU A 100 19.62 10.98 -6.13
C GLU A 100 21.05 10.42 -6.24
N ALA A 101 21.34 9.29 -5.61
CA ALA A 101 22.66 8.64 -5.67
C ALA A 101 23.07 8.20 -7.09
N CYS A 102 22.10 7.88 -7.95
CA CYS A 102 22.36 7.58 -9.37
C CYS A 102 22.65 8.83 -10.21
N GLY A 103 22.56 10.03 -9.65
CA GLY A 103 22.71 11.30 -10.36
C GLY A 103 21.50 11.67 -11.22
N LEU A 104 20.34 11.05 -10.99
CA LEU A 104 19.07 11.43 -11.62
C LEU A 104 18.40 12.55 -10.83
N THR A 105 19.18 13.55 -10.44
CA THR A 105 18.72 14.83 -9.89
C THR A 105 18.30 15.79 -10.99
N ASP A 106 18.78 15.54 -12.21
CA ASP A 106 18.59 16.44 -13.33
C ASP A 106 17.17 16.33 -13.86
N HIS A 107 16.40 17.39 -13.67
CA HIS A 107 15.10 17.58 -14.31
C HIS A 107 15.26 17.92 -15.79
N SER A 108 16.49 17.93 -16.34
CA SER A 108 16.77 18.18 -17.75
C SER A 108 15.93 17.35 -18.72
N PHE A 109 15.57 16.11 -18.38
CA PHE A 109 14.61 15.33 -19.20
C PHE A 109 13.23 16.01 -19.28
N LEU A 110 12.73 16.56 -18.18
CA LEU A 110 11.48 17.34 -18.18
C LEU A 110 11.70 18.67 -18.93
N ASP A 111 12.82 19.34 -18.74
CA ASP A 111 13.11 20.62 -19.41
C ASP A 111 13.24 20.47 -20.93
N GLU A 112 13.83 19.38 -21.43
CA GLU A 112 13.86 19.06 -22.88
C GLU A 112 12.49 18.61 -23.40
N PHE A 113 11.71 17.89 -22.59
CA PHE A 113 10.36 17.48 -22.95
C PHE A 113 9.41 18.69 -23.10
N TYR A 114 9.52 19.68 -22.21
CA TYR A 114 8.73 20.92 -22.28
C TYR A 114 9.30 21.98 -23.24
N LYS A 115 10.55 21.85 -23.69
CA LYS A 115 11.08 22.69 -24.79
C LYS A 115 10.64 22.22 -26.18
N ASN A 116 10.23 20.95 -26.29
CA ASN A 116 9.76 20.34 -27.53
C ASN A 116 8.22 20.17 -27.60
N CYS A 117 7.49 20.74 -26.64
CA CYS A 117 6.04 20.93 -26.66
C CYS A 117 5.70 22.42 -26.71
#